data_AF-A0A4R5LLA0-F1
#
_entry.id   AF-A0A4R5LLA0-F1
#
_cell.length_a   1.000
_cell.length_b   1.000
_cell.length_c   1.000
_cell.angle_alpha   90.00
_cell.angle_beta   90.00
_cell.angle_gamma   90.00
#
_symmetry.space_group_name_H-M   'P 1'
#
loop_
_entity.id
_entity.type
_entity.pdbx_description
1 polymer ?
#
loop_
_entity_poly.entity_id
_entity_poly.type
_entity_poly.pdbx_seq_one_letter_code
_entity_poly.pdbx_strand_id
1 'polypeptide(L)'
;MKLATLRTAVASIALLAAHLAWAHAYPTHQEPPAGSTAPATLNAVVIDFDDGLEPAFSSIDVTDAQGKSVIREKAKVDAGNNKRMSVALNALTPGKYSVVWVAVAADGHRTTGHYSFDVK
;
A
#
# COMPACT_ATOMS: atom_id res chain seq x y z
N MET A 1 -42.22 -32.32 -9.42
CA MET A 1 -42.21 -30.85 -9.20
C MET A 1 -41.71 -30.45 -7.79
N LYS A 2 -40.75 -31.19 -7.19
CA LYS A 2 -40.16 -30.85 -5.88
C LYS A 2 -38.62 -30.73 -5.91
N LEU A 3 -37.94 -31.38 -6.86
CA LEU A 3 -36.48 -31.24 -7.04
C LEU A 3 -36.06 -30.01 -7.83
N ALA A 4 -36.88 -29.57 -8.80
CA ALA A 4 -36.59 -28.39 -9.62
C ALA A 4 -36.55 -27.11 -8.77
N THR A 5 -37.47 -26.99 -7.81
CA THR A 5 -37.61 -25.86 -6.89
C THR A 5 -36.48 -25.80 -5.85
N LEU A 6 -35.93 -26.95 -5.46
CA LEU A 6 -34.81 -27.03 -4.51
C LEU A 6 -33.48 -26.63 -5.19
N ARG A 7 -33.31 -26.98 -6.48
CA ARG A 7 -32.13 -26.61 -7.28
C ARG A 7 -32.07 -25.12 -7.60
N THR A 8 -33.21 -24.49 -7.88
CA THR A 8 -33.27 -23.03 -8.06
C THR A 8 -32.94 -22.29 -6.77
N ALA A 9 -33.43 -22.75 -5.61
CA ALA A 9 -33.14 -22.11 -4.33
C ALA A 9 -31.65 -22.13 -3.96
N VAL A 10 -30.94 -23.24 -4.23
CA VAL A 10 -29.49 -23.34 -3.98
C VAL A 10 -28.67 -22.46 -4.93
N ALA A 11 -29.06 -22.37 -6.20
CA ALA A 11 -28.41 -21.48 -7.17
C ALA A 11 -28.56 -19.99 -6.80
N SER A 12 -29.71 -19.60 -6.23
CA SER A 12 -29.93 -18.22 -5.75
C SER A 12 -29.07 -17.85 -4.54
N ILE A 13 -28.79 -18.79 -3.64
CA ILE A 13 -27.93 -18.55 -2.46
C ILE A 13 -26.45 -18.43 -2.87
N ALA A 14 -26.01 -19.20 -3.87
CA ALA A 14 -24.64 -19.13 -4.39
C ALA A 14 -24.31 -17.79 -5.06
N LEU A 15 -25.29 -17.11 -5.67
CA LEU A 15 -25.12 -15.79 -6.30
C LEU A 15 -25.00 -14.64 -5.28
N LEU A 16 -25.53 -14.80 -4.06
CA LEU A 16 -25.38 -13.81 -2.98
C LEU A 16 -24.02 -13.90 -2.27
N ALA A 17 -23.21 -14.92 -2.57
CA ALA A 17 -21.84 -15.07 -2.08
C ALA A 17 -20.80 -14.43 -3.00
N ALA A 18 -21.21 -13.55 -3.92
CA ALA A 18 -20.28 -12.70 -4.65
C ALA A 18 -19.56 -11.79 -3.63
N HIS A 19 -18.35 -12.17 -3.25
CA HIS A 19 -17.51 -11.41 -2.35
C HIS A 19 -17.39 -9.97 -2.87
N LEU A 20 -17.61 -8.99 -1.98
CA LEU A 20 -17.17 -7.62 -2.18
C LEU A 20 -15.63 -7.66 -2.22
N ALA A 21 -15.07 -7.96 -3.38
CA ALA A 21 -13.65 -7.78 -3.61
C ALA A 21 -13.38 -6.27 -3.57
N TRP A 22 -12.57 -5.81 -2.62
CA TRP A 22 -12.08 -4.45 -2.63
C TRP A 22 -11.14 -4.31 -3.83
N ALA A 23 -11.65 -3.72 -4.90
CA ALA A 23 -10.95 -3.43 -6.16
C ALA A 23 -9.81 -2.38 -6.02
N HIS A 24 -9.47 -1.95 -4.80
CA HIS A 24 -8.58 -0.82 -4.59
C HIS A 24 -7.71 -1.11 -3.37
N ALA A 25 -6.40 -0.94 -3.53
CA ALA A 25 -5.45 -1.01 -2.41
C ALA A 25 -5.33 0.37 -1.75
N TYR A 26 -5.63 0.46 -0.46
CA TYR A 26 -5.44 1.64 0.38
C TYR A 26 -4.52 1.34 1.56
N PRO A 27 -3.70 2.33 2.00
CA PRO A 27 -2.87 2.15 3.18
C PRO A 27 -3.71 1.85 4.43
N THR A 28 -3.33 0.81 5.17
CA THR A 28 -3.85 0.46 6.50
C THR A 28 -2.85 0.82 7.60
N HIS A 29 -1.56 0.85 7.26
CA HIS A 29 -0.49 1.25 8.16
C HIS A 29 0.64 1.98 7.40
N GLN A 30 1.28 2.94 8.05
CA GLN A 30 2.40 3.72 7.52
C GLN A 30 3.47 3.82 8.61
N GLU A 31 4.69 3.44 8.28
CA GLU A 31 5.87 3.62 9.13
C GLU A 31 6.93 4.41 8.34
N PRO A 32 7.26 5.64 8.77
CA PRO A 32 6.71 6.35 9.92
C PRO A 32 5.26 6.81 9.67
N PRO A 33 4.42 6.98 10.71
CA PRO A 33 3.06 7.49 10.54
C PRO A 33 3.01 8.91 9.98
N ALA A 34 1.93 9.24 9.28
CA ALA A 34 1.68 10.58 8.78
C ALA A 34 1.73 11.64 9.90
N GLY A 35 2.52 12.69 9.69
CA GLY A 35 2.72 13.80 10.63
C GLY A 35 3.57 13.46 11.85
N SER A 36 4.17 12.28 11.91
CA SER A 36 5.00 11.86 13.04
C SER A 36 6.42 12.43 12.99
N THR A 37 7.15 12.27 14.10
CA THR A 37 8.60 12.50 14.16
C THR A 37 9.31 11.15 14.26
N ALA A 38 10.31 10.93 13.40
CA ALA A 38 11.17 9.76 13.37
C ALA A 38 12.61 10.13 13.78
N PRO A 39 13.40 9.16 14.30
CA PRO A 39 14.82 9.38 14.56
C PRO A 39 15.62 9.42 13.25
N ALA A 40 16.76 10.14 13.23
CA ALA A 40 17.70 10.13 12.10
C ALA A 40 18.24 8.73 11.71
N THR A 41 18.07 7.72 12.58
CA THR A 41 18.41 6.32 12.31
C THR A 41 17.38 5.59 11.44
N LEU A 42 16.22 6.21 11.15
CA LEU A 42 15.23 5.64 10.25
C LEU A 42 15.86 5.36 8.88
N ASN A 43 15.75 4.11 8.43
CA ASN A 43 16.43 3.62 7.24
C ASN A 43 15.47 3.08 6.18
N ALA A 44 14.15 3.12 6.42
CA ALA A 44 13.14 2.70 5.46
C ALA A 44 11.81 3.42 5.72
N VAL A 45 11.00 3.55 4.66
CA VAL A 45 9.55 3.74 4.77
C VAL A 45 8.88 2.42 4.45
N VAL A 46 7.84 2.07 5.21
CA VAL A 46 7.02 0.87 5.01
C VAL A 46 5.55 1.26 5.02
N ILE A 47 4.78 0.74 4.06
CA ILE A 47 3.33 0.95 3.97
C ILE A 47 2.68 -0.42 3.81
N ASP A 48 1.72 -0.73 4.68
CA ASP A 48 0.85 -1.90 4.54
C ASP A 48 -0.48 -1.46 3.93
N PHE A 49 -1.05 -2.30 3.08
CA PHE A 49 -2.27 -2.06 2.32
C PHE A 49 -3.35 -3.09 2.68
N ASP A 50 -4.61 -2.77 2.41
CA ASP A 50 -5.74 -3.68 2.59
C ASP A 50 -5.84 -4.75 1.49
N ASP A 51 -5.19 -4.54 0.34
CA ASP A 51 -5.12 -5.51 -0.76
C ASP A 51 -3.70 -5.72 -1.33
N GLY A 52 -3.55 -6.81 -2.08
CA GLY A 52 -2.29 -7.20 -2.71
C GLY A 52 -1.89 -6.27 -3.84
N LEU A 53 -0.60 -5.96 -3.91
CA LEU A 53 -0.02 -5.04 -4.88
C LEU A 53 0.63 -5.79 -6.04
N GLU A 54 0.52 -5.20 -7.23
CA GLU A 54 1.32 -5.55 -8.40
C GLU A 54 2.69 -4.88 -8.30
N PRO A 55 3.79 -5.65 -8.09
CA PRO A 55 5.11 -5.08 -7.82
C PRO A 55 5.68 -4.23 -8.95
N ALA A 56 5.38 -4.56 -10.21
CA ALA A 56 5.94 -3.83 -11.35
C ALA A 56 5.38 -2.41 -11.50
N PHE A 57 4.22 -2.12 -10.89
CA PHE A 57 3.50 -0.86 -11.08
C PHE A 57 3.24 -0.07 -9.79
N SER A 58 3.74 -0.56 -8.66
CA SER A 58 3.63 0.06 -7.34
C SER A 58 4.97 0.69 -6.92
N SER A 59 4.94 1.85 -6.25
CA SER A 59 6.14 2.59 -5.87
C SER A 59 5.97 3.41 -4.58
N ILE A 60 7.09 3.69 -3.94
CA ILE A 60 7.24 4.70 -2.89
C ILE A 60 8.43 5.57 -3.26
N ASP A 61 8.24 6.88 -3.25
CA ASP A 61 9.28 7.89 -3.36
C ASP A 61 9.30 8.73 -2.09
N VAL A 62 10.50 9.09 -1.63
CA VAL A 62 10.70 9.93 -0.47
C VAL A 62 11.65 11.06 -0.82
N THR A 63 11.24 12.30 -0.51
CA THR A 63 12.02 13.51 -0.78
C THR A 63 12.21 14.35 0.47
N ASP A 64 13.31 15.09 0.53
CA ASP A 64 13.53 16.13 1.52
C ASP A 64 12.74 17.42 1.19
N ALA A 65 12.86 18.43 2.04
CA ALA A 65 12.17 19.72 1.86
C ALA A 65 12.62 20.51 0.61
N GLN A 66 13.74 20.14 -0.02
CA GLN A 66 14.21 20.71 -1.28
C GLN A 66 13.73 19.89 -2.49
N GLY A 67 12.97 18.83 -2.28
CA GLY A 67 12.49 17.92 -3.32
C GLY A 67 13.54 16.93 -3.80
N LYS A 68 14.69 16.82 -3.12
CA LYS A 68 15.72 15.85 -3.47
C LYS A 68 15.32 14.47 -2.97
N SER A 69 15.44 13.48 -3.85
CA SER A 69 15.17 12.08 -3.49
C SER A 69 16.17 11.59 -2.45
N VAL A 70 15.65 10.89 -1.44
CA VAL A 70 16.44 10.27 -0.36
C VAL A 70 16.31 8.75 -0.34
N ILE A 71 15.70 8.14 -1.35
CA ILE A 71 15.66 6.68 -1.49
C ILE A 71 17.03 6.14 -1.90
N ARG A 72 17.39 4.97 -1.38
CA ARG A 72 18.64 4.27 -1.72
C ARG A 72 18.48 3.33 -2.90
N GLU A 73 17.30 2.74 -3.03
CA GLU A 73 16.93 1.81 -4.08
C GLU A 73 15.44 1.96 -4.42
N LYS A 74 15.00 1.31 -5.50
CA LYS A 74 13.57 1.27 -5.85
C LYS A 74 12.77 0.60 -4.73
N ALA A 75 11.56 1.08 -4.51
CA ALA A 75 10.60 0.44 -3.63
C ALA A 75 10.35 -1.02 -4.04
N LYS A 76 10.06 -1.88 -3.06
CA LYS A 76 9.82 -3.31 -3.23
C LYS A 76 8.53 -3.68 -2.52
N VAL A 77 7.67 -4.41 -3.22
CA VAL A 77 6.60 -5.18 -2.60
C VAL A 77 7.21 -6.46 -2.02
N ASP A 78 6.85 -6.78 -0.77
CA ASP A 78 7.38 -7.95 -0.06
C ASP A 78 6.87 -9.25 -0.71
N ALA A 79 7.79 -10.16 -1.06
CA ALA A 79 7.46 -11.43 -1.70
C ALA A 79 6.69 -12.40 -0.78
N GLY A 80 6.87 -12.28 0.54
CA GLY A 80 6.14 -13.05 1.55
C GLY A 80 4.83 -12.39 1.98
N ASN A 81 4.64 -11.10 1.69
CA ASN A 81 3.41 -10.37 1.95
C ASN A 81 3.19 -9.30 0.87
N ASN A 82 2.47 -9.64 -0.19
CA ASN A 82 2.22 -8.71 -1.30
C ASN A 82 1.36 -7.48 -0.94
N LYS A 83 0.86 -7.39 0.30
CA LYS A 83 0.18 -6.19 0.83
C LYS A 83 1.14 -5.23 1.52
N ARG A 84 2.43 -5.53 1.56
CA ARG A 84 3.46 -4.70 2.18
C ARG A 84 4.41 -4.17 1.11
N MET A 85 4.62 -2.86 1.10
CA MET A 85 5.62 -2.21 0.25
C MET A 85 6.59 -1.42 1.12
N SER A 86 7.86 -1.43 0.75
CA SER A 86 8.90 -0.71 1.47
C SER A 86 9.92 -0.07 0.53
N VAL A 87 10.57 0.99 0.99
CA VAL A 87 11.70 1.61 0.30
C VAL A 87 12.80 1.95 1.29
N ALA A 88 14.04 1.55 0.99
CA ALA A 88 15.18 1.87 1.82
C ALA A 88 15.63 3.32 1.59
N LEU A 89 16.06 3.99 2.66
CA LEU A 89 16.46 5.39 2.66
C LEU A 89 17.99 5.53 2.78
N ASN A 90 18.51 6.63 2.24
CA ASN A 90 19.83 7.12 2.59
C ASN A 90 19.82 7.67 4.03
N ALA A 91 21.00 8.00 4.56
CA ALA A 91 21.08 8.65 5.87
C ALA A 91 20.30 9.98 5.85
N LEU A 92 19.47 10.20 6.87
CA LEU A 92 18.60 11.35 6.98
C LEU A 92 19.23 12.43 7.87
N THR A 93 19.06 13.69 7.48
CA THR A 93 19.33 14.84 8.35
C THR A 93 18.04 15.32 9.00
N PRO A 94 18.11 16.01 10.15
CA PRO A 94 16.93 16.63 10.75
C PRO A 94 16.19 17.54 9.76
N GLY A 95 14.86 17.43 9.72
CA GLY A 95 14.03 18.18 8.78
C GLY A 95 12.77 17.42 8.35
N LYS A 96 11.97 18.05 7.49
CA LYS A 96 10.71 17.50 6.97
C LYS A 96 10.95 16.68 5.71
N TYR A 97 10.28 15.53 5.62
CA TYR A 97 10.31 14.62 4.49
C TYR A 97 8.90 14.39 3.95
N SER A 98 8.79 14.21 2.64
CA SER A 98 7.56 13.90 1.93
C SER A 98 7.62 12.49 1.39
N VAL A 99 6.58 11.70 1.63
CA VAL A 99 6.38 10.37 1.05
C VAL A 99 5.27 10.48 0.01
N VAL A 100 5.53 9.99 -1.19
CA VAL A 100 4.52 9.81 -2.24
C VAL A 100 4.49 8.34 -2.58
N TRP A 101 3.29 7.77 -2.69
CA TRP A 101 3.12 6.36 -3.02
C TRP A 101 2.11 6.16 -4.14
N VAL A 102 2.32 5.07 -4.87
CA VAL A 102 1.43 4.56 -5.89
C VAL A 102 1.22 3.08 -5.63
N ALA A 103 -0.03 2.65 -5.57
CA ALA A 103 -0.41 1.25 -5.40
C ALA A 103 -1.27 0.82 -6.58
N VAL A 104 -0.96 -0.35 -7.14
CA VAL A 104 -1.78 -0.98 -8.19
C VAL A 104 -2.25 -2.32 -7.67
N ALA A 105 -3.56 -2.50 -7.54
CA ALA A 105 -4.16 -3.75 -7.09
C ALA A 105 -4.17 -4.79 -8.21
N ALA A 106 -4.50 -6.05 -7.89
CA ALA A 106 -4.51 -7.16 -8.85
C ALA A 106 -5.51 -6.98 -10.02
N ASP A 107 -6.53 -6.14 -9.83
CA ASP A 107 -7.50 -5.81 -10.87
C ASP A 107 -7.04 -4.66 -11.80
N GLY A 108 -5.86 -4.10 -11.56
CA GLY A 108 -5.25 -3.04 -12.34
C GLY A 108 -5.64 -1.62 -11.92
N HIS A 109 -6.50 -1.42 -10.92
CA HIS A 109 -6.82 -0.08 -10.44
C HIS A 109 -5.61 0.53 -9.71
N ARG A 110 -5.32 1.78 -10.06
CA ARG A 110 -4.25 2.58 -9.48
C ARG A 110 -4.82 3.53 -8.44
N THR A 111 -4.29 3.46 -7.22
CA THR A 111 -4.48 4.45 -6.16
C THR A 111 -3.16 5.17 -5.88
N THR A 112 -3.24 6.41 -5.42
CA THR A 112 -2.07 7.22 -5.07
C THR A 112 -2.34 7.99 -3.79
N GLY A 113 -1.27 8.41 -3.13
CA GLY A 113 -1.37 9.30 -1.99
C GLY A 113 -0.02 9.86 -1.59
N HIS A 114 -0.06 10.71 -0.57
CA HIS A 114 1.12 11.35 -0.03
C HIS A 114 0.94 11.65 1.45
N TYR A 115 2.04 11.73 2.17
CA TYR A 115 2.07 12.22 3.54
C TYR A 115 3.47 12.77 3.86
N SER A 116 3.65 13.34 5.05
CA SER A 116 4.95 13.81 5.51
C SER A 116 5.29 13.31 6.91
N PHE A 117 6.57 13.26 7.24
CA PHE A 117 7.07 13.06 8.59
C PHE A 117 8.28 13.98 8.83
N ASP A 118 8.62 14.23 10.08
CA ASP A 118 9.80 14.99 10.48
C ASP A 118 10.89 14.05 11.01
N VAL A 119 12.15 14.41 10.81
CA VAL A 119 13.31 13.75 11.42
C VAL A 119 13.93 14.68 12.45
N LYS A 120 14.30 14.13 13.62
CA LYS A 120 15.08 14.80 14.66
C LYS A 120 16.38 14.06 14.95
#